data_AF-A0A7I7UGL6-F1
#
_entry.id   AF-A0A7I7UGL6-F1
#
_cell.length_a   1.000
_cell.length_b   1.000
_cell.length_c   1.000
_cell.angle_alpha   90.00
_cell.angle_beta   90.00
_cell.angle_gamma   90.00
#
_symmetry.space_group_name_H-M   'P 1'
#
loop_
_entity.id
_entity.type
_entity.pdbx_description
1 polymer ?
#
loop_
_entity_poly.entity_id
_entity_poly.type
_entity_poly.pdbx_seq_one_letter_code
_entity_poly.pdbx_strand_id
1 'polypeptide(L)'
;MVVVPDAVVRSPQDLLGLLVDERVTVLSQTPSAFYALQAAAEVEPEVGGRLGLEAVVFGGEALEPQRLSGGWGSSGSAAVDQYVWDHRDDGACLV
;
A
#
# COMPACT_ATOMS: atom_id res chain seq x y z
N MET A 1 -6.80 12.15 -7.93
CA MET A 1 -7.40 10.90 -7.43
C MET A 1 -7.30 9.89 -8.56
N VAL A 2 -6.41 8.91 -8.43
CA VAL A 2 -6.28 7.81 -9.39
C VAL A 2 -7.12 6.66 -8.86
N VAL A 3 -8.13 6.23 -9.62
CA VAL A 3 -8.91 5.04 -9.30
C VAL A 3 -8.25 3.89 -10.05
N VAL A 4 -7.59 2.99 -9.32
CA VAL A 4 -6.89 1.84 -9.89
C VAL A 4 -7.90 0.73 -10.19
N PRO A 5 -7.96 0.19 -11.42
CA PRO A 5 -8.82 -0.95 -11.75
C PRO A 5 -8.46 -2.19 -10.92
N ASP A 6 -9.44 -2.97 -10.50
CA ASP A 6 -9.29 -4.19 -9.67
C ASP A 6 -8.26 -5.19 -10.24
N ALA A 7 -8.09 -5.22 -11.56
CA ALA A 7 -7.13 -6.07 -12.25
C ALA A 7 -5.65 -5.68 -11.98
N VAL A 8 -5.36 -4.38 -11.79
CA VAL A 8 -4.01 -3.89 -11.48
C VAL A 8 -3.67 -4.13 -10.02
N VAL A 9 -4.67 -4.14 -9.13
CA VAL A 9 -4.51 -4.45 -7.70
C VAL A 9 -4.02 -5.88 -7.48
N ARG A 10 -4.29 -6.80 -8.42
CA ARG A 10 -3.94 -8.24 -8.28
C ARG A 10 -2.53 -8.59 -8.78
N SER A 11 -1.82 -7.67 -9.43
CA SER A 11 -0.46 -7.86 -9.91
C SER A 11 0.46 -6.83 -9.23
N PRO A 12 1.19 -7.23 -8.18
CA PRO A 12 2.09 -6.33 -7.46
C PRO A 12 3.11 -5.61 -8.36
N GLN A 13 3.54 -6.25 -9.45
CA GLN A 13 4.46 -5.68 -10.45
C GLN A 13 3.78 -4.59 -11.30
N ASP A 14 2.56 -4.84 -11.79
CA ASP A 14 1.82 -3.84 -12.57
C ASP A 14 1.44 -2.64 -11.70
N LEU A 15 1.06 -2.90 -10.43
CA LEU A 15 0.84 -1.84 -9.45
C LEU A 15 2.12 -1.04 -9.21
N LEU A 16 3.27 -1.69 -9.03
CA LEU A 16 4.56 -1.03 -8.85
C LEU A 16 4.87 -0.07 -10.01
N GLY A 17 4.71 -0.53 -11.25
CA GLY A 17 4.89 0.30 -12.44
C GLY A 17 3.93 1.49 -12.48
N LEU A 18 2.64 1.26 -12.20
CA LEU A 18 1.63 2.31 -12.15
C LEU A 18 1.96 3.38 -11.10
N LEU A 19 2.38 2.98 -9.90
CA LEU A 19 2.73 3.92 -8.82
C LEU A 19 3.91 4.82 -9.21
N VAL A 20 4.89 4.28 -9.94
CA VAL A 20 6.03 5.03 -10.46
C VAL A 20 5.62 5.99 -11.57
N ASP A 21 4.84 5.50 -12.54
CA ASP A 21 4.42 6.29 -13.70
C ASP A 21 3.50 7.45 -13.32
N GLU A 22 2.57 7.19 -12.39
CA GLU A 22 1.65 8.19 -11.84
C GLU A 22 2.28 9.04 -10.73
N ARG A 23 3.53 8.75 -10.34
CA ARG A 23 4.26 9.43 -9.25
C ARG A 23 3.43 9.53 -7.97
N VAL A 24 2.86 8.39 -7.55
CA VAL A 24 2.05 8.33 -6.34
C VAL A 24 2.92 8.60 -5.12
N THR A 25 2.51 9.56 -4.30
CA THR A 25 3.17 9.93 -3.03
C THR A 25 2.39 9.45 -1.81
N VAL A 26 1.09 9.20 -1.93
CA VAL A 26 0.24 8.69 -0.85
C VAL A 26 -0.54 7.47 -1.34
N LEU A 27 -0.41 6.35 -0.62
CA LEU A 27 -1.01 5.07 -0.97
C LEU A 27 -1.86 4.52 0.19
N SER A 28 -3.09 4.11 -0.08
CA SER A 28 -3.95 3.41 0.90
C SER A 28 -4.07 1.94 0.53
N GLN A 29 -3.71 1.02 1.42
CA GLN A 29 -3.69 -0.43 1.17
C GLN A 29 -3.98 -1.23 2.45
N THR A 30 -4.26 -2.53 2.29
CA THR A 30 -4.10 -3.47 3.40
C THR A 30 -2.62 -3.79 3.64
N PRO A 31 -2.21 -4.12 4.88
CA PRO A 31 -0.88 -4.63 5.17
C PRO A 31 -0.41 -5.73 4.22
N SER A 32 -1.23 -6.76 3.97
CA SER A 32 -0.91 -7.88 3.07
C SER A 32 -0.57 -7.43 1.65
N ALA A 33 -1.34 -6.51 1.08
CA ALA A 33 -1.11 -5.96 -0.25
C ALA A 33 0.19 -5.14 -0.31
N PHE A 34 0.49 -4.37 0.73
CA PHE A 34 1.75 -3.64 0.82
C PHE A 34 2.97 -4.55 0.99
N TYR A 35 2.85 -5.66 1.71
CA TYR A 35 3.91 -6.66 1.78
C TYR A 35 4.17 -7.30 0.40
N ALA A 36 3.13 -7.57 -0.38
CA ALA A 36 3.28 -8.05 -1.76
C ALA A 36 3.96 -7.01 -2.67
N LEU A 37 3.63 -5.72 -2.51
CA LEU A 37 4.29 -4.63 -3.22
C LEU A 37 5.78 -4.50 -2.86
N GLN A 38 6.14 -4.60 -1.58
CA GLN A 38 7.55 -4.61 -1.15
C GLN A 38 8.31 -5.76 -1.80
N ALA A 39 7.73 -6.97 -1.81
CA ALA A 39 8.34 -8.13 -2.48
C ALA A 39 8.53 -7.90 -3.99
N ALA A 40 7.57 -7.24 -4.67
CA ALA A 40 7.73 -6.88 -6.07
C ALA A 40 8.86 -5.86 -6.29
N ALA A 41 8.98 -4.85 -5.42
CA ALA A 41 10.06 -3.88 -5.46
C ALA A 41 11.44 -4.52 -5.20
N GLU A 42 11.51 -5.58 -4.40
CA GLU A 42 12.74 -6.37 -4.19
C GLU A 42 13.11 -7.20 -5.43
N VAL A 43 12.13 -7.74 -6.16
CA VAL A 43 12.33 -8.47 -7.42
C VAL A 43 12.73 -7.52 -8.55
N GLU A 44 12.20 -6.30 -8.57
CA GLU A 44 12.45 -5.28 -9.58
C GLU A 44 13.08 -4.00 -8.96
N PRO A 45 14.34 -4.06 -8.49
CA PRO A 45 14.95 -2.98 -7.72
C PRO A 45 15.10 -1.67 -8.51
N GLU A 46 15.22 -1.74 -9.84
CA GLU A 46 15.27 -0.54 -10.70
C GLU A 46 13.94 0.23 -10.72
N VAL A 47 12.81 -0.49 -10.67
CA VAL A 47 11.47 0.11 -10.61
C VAL A 47 11.15 0.50 -9.17
N GLY A 48 11.44 -0.39 -8.21
CA GLY A 48 11.28 -0.14 -6.77
C GLY A 48 12.03 1.09 -6.27
N GLY A 49 13.26 1.31 -6.74
CA GLY A 49 14.05 2.49 -6.38
C GLY A 49 13.51 3.82 -6.92
N ARG A 50 12.53 3.79 -7.84
CA ARG A 50 11.85 4.97 -8.39
C ARG A 50 10.54 5.31 -7.66
N LEU A 51 10.12 4.49 -6.68
CA LEU A 51 8.94 4.78 -5.87
C LEU A 51 9.14 6.09 -5.10
N GLY A 52 8.19 7.01 -5.25
CA GLY A 52 8.16 8.31 -4.57
C GLY A 52 7.18 8.37 -3.40
N LEU A 53 6.90 7.25 -2.75
CA LEU A 53 5.91 7.20 -1.68
C LEU A 53 6.40 7.94 -0.43
N GLU A 54 5.63 8.94 -0.01
CA GLU A 54 5.84 9.72 1.21
C GLU A 54 4.99 9.19 2.36
N ALA A 55 3.80 8.67 2.07
CA ALA A 55 2.90 8.12 3.06
C ALA A 55 2.17 6.85 2.58
N VAL A 56 2.05 5.88 3.49
CA VAL A 56 1.13 4.73 3.32
C VAL A 56 0.13 4.71 4.46
N VAL A 57 -1.14 4.56 4.11
CA VAL A 57 -2.25 4.37 5.03
C VAL A 57 -2.66 2.90 5.00
N PHE A 58 -2.62 2.25 6.15
CA PHE A 58 -3.05 0.86 6.32
C PHE A 58 -4.45 0.76 6.87
N GLY A 59 -5.29 -0.09 6.26
CA GLY A 59 -6.62 -0.41 6.77
C GLY A 59 -7.01 -1.86 6.52
N GLY A 60 -8.11 -2.31 7.11
CA GLY A 60 -8.72 -3.63 6.82
C GLY A 60 -8.02 -4.87 7.40
N GLU A 61 -6.77 -4.77 7.85
CA GLU A 61 -6.06 -5.87 8.53
C GLU A 61 -5.20 -5.35 9.68
N ALA A 62 -4.78 -6.25 10.57
CA ALA A 62 -3.81 -5.92 11.60
C ALA A 62 -2.44 -5.63 10.97
N LEU A 63 -1.87 -4.47 11.26
CA LEU A 63 -0.50 -4.15 10.86
C LEU A 63 0.51 -4.92 11.72
N GLU A 64 1.50 -5.55 11.09
CA GLU A 64 2.69 -6.10 11.74
C GLU A 64 3.88 -5.15 11.52
N PRO A 65 4.25 -4.27 12.47
CA PRO A 65 5.28 -3.25 12.25
C PRO A 65 6.66 -3.82 11.92
N GLN A 66 6.94 -5.04 12.38
CA GLN A 66 8.21 -5.75 12.15
C GLN A 66 8.42 -6.14 10.68
N ARG A 67 7.35 -6.19 9.88
CA ARG A 67 7.39 -6.53 8.46
C ARG A 67 7.49 -5.31 7.54
N LEU A 68 7.39 -4.10 8.11
CA LEU A 68 7.78 -2.89 7.38
C LEU A 68 9.29 -2.93 7.26
N SER A 69 9.81 -2.99 6.03
CA SER A 69 11.25 -2.98 5.80
C SER A 69 11.87 -1.71 6.42
N GLY A 70 13.06 -1.86 7.00
CA GLY A 70 13.69 -0.86 7.87
C GLY A 70 14.02 0.49 7.22
N GLY A 71 13.75 0.68 5.92
CA GLY A 71 13.96 1.92 5.18
C GLY A 71 12.78 2.89 5.21
N TRP A 72 11.56 2.45 5.56
CA TRP A 72 10.39 3.33 5.47
C TRP A 72 10.39 4.46 6.53
N GLY A 73 11.07 4.27 7.66
CA GLY A 73 11.06 5.23 8.78
C GLY A 73 12.05 6.39 8.69
N SER A 74 12.94 6.43 7.68
CA SER A 74 13.94 7.50 7.55
C SER A 74 13.51 8.66 6.65
N SER A 75 12.43 8.51 5.86
CA SER A 75 11.87 9.56 5.00
C SER A 75 10.37 9.44 4.71
N GLY A 76 9.76 8.27 4.88
CA GLY A 76 8.31 8.04 4.71
C GLY A 76 7.56 7.96 6.04
N SER A 77 6.28 8.31 6.04
CA SER A 77 5.38 8.09 7.18
C SER A 77 4.50 6.88 6.91
N ALA A 78 4.28 6.05 7.92
CA ALA A 78 3.27 4.99 7.87
C ALA A 78 2.18 5.34 8.88
N ALA A 79 0.95 5.50 8.41
CA ALA A 79 -0.22 5.68 9.24
C ALA A 79 -1.06 4.40 9.22
N VAL A 80 -1.50 3.95 10.39
CA VAL A 80 -2.51 2.89 10.49
C VAL A 80 -3.83 3.59 10.72
N ASP A 81 -4.75 3.45 9.76
CA ASP A 81 -6.13 3.85 9.96
C ASP A 81 -6.84 2.75 10.75
N GLN A 82 -7.14 3.02 12.02
CA GLN A 82 -7.60 2.03 12.99
C GLN A 82 -9.09 1.67 12.87
N TYR A 83 -9.78 2.07 11.80
CA TYR A 83 -11.20 1.74 11.58
C TYR A 83 -11.33 0.32 11.00
N VAL A 84 -11.21 -0.66 11.89
CA VAL A 84 -11.56 -2.07 11.68
C VAL A 84 -13.06 -2.18 11.37
N TRP A 85 -13.40 -2.66 10.17
CA TRP A 85 -14.74 -3.10 9.81
C TRP A 85 -14.95 -4.54 10.32
N ASP A 86 -15.69 -4.72 11.43
CA ASP A 86 -16.20 -6.04 11.83
C ASP A 86 -17.40 -6.39 10.93
N HIS A 87 -17.27 -7.44 10.11
CA HIS A 87 -18.39 -7.96 9.34
C HIS A 87 -19.29 -8.82 10.26
N ARG A 88 -20.17 -8.15 11.01
CA ARG A 88 -21.46 -8.73 11.41
C ARG A 88 -22.57 -7.71 11.19
N ASP A 89 -23.29 -7.97 10.09
CA ASP A 89 -24.58 -7.40 9.66
C ASP A 89 -24.72 -5.86 9.56
N ASP A 90 -25.04 -5.46 8.32
CA ASP A 90 -25.78 -4.26 7.92
C ASP A 90 -25.14 -2.87 8.13
N GLY A 91 -24.62 -2.34 7.01
CA GLY A 91 -24.69 -0.90 6.75
C GLY A 91 -23.35 -0.19 6.67
N ALA A 92 -22.68 -0.29 5.51
CA ALA A 92 -21.48 0.48 5.23
C ALA A 92 -21.80 1.94 4.90
N CYS A 93 -21.38 2.86 5.78
CA CYS A 93 -21.26 4.27 5.46
C CYS A 93 -19.80 4.71 5.60
N LEU A 94 -19.34 5.35 4.52
CA LEU A 94 -17.98 5.81 4.24
C LEU A 94 -17.61 7.07 5.05
N VAL A 95 -16.35 7.12 5.48
CA VAL A 95 -15.42 8.21 5.16
C VAL A 95 -14.04 7.63 4.99
#